data_AF-A0A1X6N9D4-F1
#
_entry.id   AF-A0A1X6N9D4-F1
#
_cell.length_a   1.000
_cell.length_b   1.000
_cell.length_c   1.000
_cell.angle_alpha   90.00
_cell.angle_beta   90.00
_cell.angle_gamma   90.00
#
_symmetry.space_group_name_H-M   'P 1'
#
loop_
_entity.id
_entity.type
_entity.pdbx_description
1 polymer ?
#
loop_
_entity_poly.entity_id
_entity_poly.type
_entity_poly.pdbx_seq_one_letter_code
_entity_poly.pdbx_strand_id
1 'polypeptide(L)'
;MRALTSAAAASFTLAVTAQSYPQVQMTYNYSYDISSTSVESLTCGSQLKAQGYATLGDIPHYPSIGASENVTDANSAACGTCILLQFAGNFASVLVVNHTDEGMVTSEQ
;
A
#
# COMPACT_ATOMS: atom_id res chain seq x y z
N MET A 1 -65.02 -0.25 -28.20
CA MET A 1 -64.19 -0.59 -27.03
C MET A 1 -62.74 -0.35 -27.40
N ARG A 2 -62.06 0.64 -26.81
CA ARG A 2 -60.63 0.92 -27.04
C ARG A 2 -59.89 0.58 -25.75
N ALA A 3 -59.10 -0.49 -25.77
CA ALA A 3 -58.23 -0.86 -24.65
C ALA A 3 -56.98 0.02 -24.72
N LEU A 4 -56.77 0.85 -23.69
CA LEU A 4 -55.52 1.57 -23.48
C LEU A 4 -54.58 0.66 -22.67
N THR A 5 -53.53 0.15 -23.32
CA THR A 5 -52.45 -0.58 -22.67
C THR A 5 -51.42 0.42 -22.11
N SER A 6 -51.36 0.57 -20.79
CA SER A 6 -50.33 1.37 -20.13
C SER A 6 -48.98 0.64 -20.12
N ALA A 7 -47.97 1.23 -20.74
CA ALA A 7 -46.58 0.78 -20.61
C ALA A 7 -45.97 1.41 -19.35
N ALA A 8 -45.63 0.59 -18.34
CA ALA A 8 -44.90 1.04 -17.17
C ALA A 8 -43.40 1.15 -17.50
N ALA A 9 -42.84 2.35 -17.45
CA ALA A 9 -41.40 2.58 -17.59
C ALA A 9 -40.70 2.25 -16.28
N ALA A 10 -39.85 1.21 -16.26
CA ALA A 10 -39.02 0.87 -15.11
C ALA A 10 -37.74 1.73 -15.14
N SER A 11 -37.60 2.65 -14.19
CA SER A 11 -36.39 3.45 -14.00
C SER A 11 -35.36 2.68 -13.17
N PHE A 12 -34.24 2.30 -13.78
CA PHE A 12 -33.09 1.74 -13.07
C PHE A 12 -32.16 2.89 -12.61
N THR A 13 -32.15 3.20 -11.32
CA THR A 13 -31.16 4.11 -10.72
C THR A 13 -29.87 3.35 -10.42
N LEU A 14 -28.75 3.74 -11.03
CA LEU A 14 -27.43 3.25 -10.63
C LEU A 14 -27.04 3.89 -9.29
N ALA A 15 -26.93 3.07 -8.25
CA ALA A 15 -26.33 3.49 -6.99
C ALA A 15 -24.80 3.53 -7.15
N VAL A 16 -24.19 4.70 -7.03
CA VAL A 16 -22.73 4.84 -6.93
C VAL A 16 -22.34 4.52 -5.49
N THR A 17 -21.63 3.41 -5.29
CA THR A 17 -21.02 3.10 -4.00
C THR A 17 -19.71 3.86 -3.87
N ALA A 18 -19.55 4.66 -2.81
CA ALA A 18 -18.27 5.29 -2.52
C ALA A 18 -17.25 4.20 -2.13
N GLN A 19 -16.11 4.15 -2.81
CA GLN A 19 -14.99 3.29 -2.43
C GLN A 19 -14.38 3.83 -1.13
N SER A 20 -14.46 3.04 -0.06
CA SER A 20 -13.80 3.34 1.21
C SER A 20 -12.46 2.59 1.29
N TYR A 21 -11.38 3.31 1.57
CA TYR A 21 -10.06 2.74 1.84
C TYR A 21 -9.80 2.69 3.34
N PRO A 22 -9.07 1.68 3.86
CA PRO A 22 -8.67 1.67 5.27
C PRO A 22 -7.83 2.91 5.58
N GLN A 23 -8.10 3.52 6.73
CA GLN A 23 -7.28 4.62 7.26
C GLN A 23 -6.21 4.02 8.16
N VAL A 24 -4.98 4.50 8.04
CA VAL A 24 -3.84 4.05 8.84
C VAL A 24 -3.13 5.26 9.45
N GLN A 25 -2.51 5.08 10.61
CA GLN A 25 -1.59 6.07 11.14
C GLN A 25 -0.33 6.11 10.26
N MET A 26 0.20 7.30 10.05
CA MET A 26 1.39 7.51 9.23
C MET A 26 2.41 8.37 9.96
N THR A 27 3.66 7.91 9.92
CA THR A 27 4.84 8.69 10.30
C THR A 27 6.01 8.31 9.39
N TYR A 28 7.20 8.86 9.64
CA TYR A 28 8.40 8.64 8.84
C TYR A 28 9.61 8.30 9.71
N ASN A 29 10.61 7.67 9.11
CA ASN A 29 11.89 7.37 9.75
C ASN A 29 13.05 7.48 8.75
N TYR A 30 13.99 8.38 9.04
CA TYR A 30 15.20 8.64 8.27
C TYR A 30 16.09 7.42 8.04
N SER A 31 15.97 6.35 8.84
CA SER A 31 16.75 5.14 8.61
C SER A 31 16.45 4.50 7.24
N TYR A 32 15.23 4.69 6.71
CA TYR A 32 14.86 4.23 5.37
C TYR A 32 15.49 5.08 4.25
N ASP A 33 15.97 6.28 4.57
CA ASP A 33 16.68 7.18 3.65
C ASP A 33 18.18 6.88 3.51
N ILE A 34 18.69 5.89 4.26
CA ILE A 34 20.07 5.43 4.17
C ILE A 34 20.16 4.30 3.13
N SER A 35 20.47 4.66 1.89
CA SER A 35 20.49 3.73 0.75
C SER A 35 21.41 2.52 0.92
N SER A 36 22.53 2.67 1.64
CA SER A 36 23.48 1.59 1.91
C SER A 36 23.02 0.58 2.96
N THR A 37 21.85 0.77 3.58
CA THR A 37 21.30 -0.16 4.58
C THR A 37 21.03 -1.51 3.94
N SER A 38 21.60 -2.58 4.52
CA SER A 38 21.37 -3.95 4.05
C SER A 38 19.91 -4.35 4.21
N VAL A 39 19.30 -4.95 3.19
CA VAL A 39 17.92 -5.44 3.30
C VAL A 39 17.79 -6.54 4.35
N GLU A 40 18.86 -7.29 4.63
CA GLU A 40 18.88 -8.36 5.64
C GLU A 40 18.73 -7.84 7.08
N SER A 41 18.86 -6.53 7.30
CA SER A 41 18.60 -5.90 8.60
C SER A 41 17.11 -5.69 8.91
N LEU A 42 16.23 -5.90 7.93
CA LEU A 42 14.80 -5.66 8.01
C LEU A 42 14.02 -6.96 8.16
N THR A 43 12.79 -6.89 8.68
CA THR A 43 11.91 -8.06 8.82
C THR A 43 11.68 -8.77 7.48
N CYS A 44 11.49 -8.03 6.38
CA CYS A 44 11.29 -8.62 5.05
C CYS A 44 12.59 -9.00 4.32
N GLY A 45 13.73 -8.97 5.01
CA GLY A 45 15.05 -9.03 4.39
C GLY A 45 15.30 -10.28 3.57
N SER A 46 14.88 -11.46 4.03
CA SER A 46 15.05 -12.72 3.30
C SER A 46 14.31 -12.73 1.96
N GLN A 47 13.10 -12.19 1.91
CA GLN A 47 12.31 -12.11 0.68
C GLN A 47 12.85 -11.06 -0.27
N LEU A 48 13.23 -9.88 0.22
CA LEU A 48 13.87 -8.84 -0.59
C LEU A 48 15.21 -9.32 -1.17
N LYS A 49 15.99 -10.06 -0.37
CA LYS A 49 17.24 -10.68 -0.81
C LYS A 49 17.00 -11.72 -1.90
N ALA A 50 15.96 -12.54 -1.76
CA ALA A 50 15.56 -13.51 -2.79
C ALA A 50 15.11 -12.85 -4.10
N GLN A 51 14.65 -11.59 -4.04
CA GLN A 51 14.35 -10.76 -5.22
C GLN A 51 15.60 -10.08 -5.83
N GLY A 52 16.78 -10.25 -5.22
CA GLY A 52 18.06 -9.77 -5.75
C GLY A 52 18.54 -8.44 -5.16
N TYR A 53 17.84 -7.87 -4.17
CA TYR A 53 18.26 -6.63 -3.52
C TYR A 53 19.30 -6.90 -2.43
N ALA A 54 20.40 -6.15 -2.40
CA ALA A 54 21.39 -6.26 -1.33
C ALA A 54 21.20 -5.13 -0.30
N THR A 55 20.88 -3.93 -0.78
CA THR A 55 20.67 -2.72 0.02
C THR A 55 19.34 -2.07 -0.34
N LEU A 56 18.86 -1.17 0.52
CA LEU A 56 17.64 -0.39 0.26
C LEU A 56 17.73 0.40 -1.05
N GLY A 57 18.91 0.93 -1.38
CA GLY A 57 19.16 1.68 -2.61
C GLY A 57 19.08 0.84 -3.90
N ASP A 58 19.14 -0.50 -3.80
CA ASP A 58 18.99 -1.38 -4.95
C ASP A 58 17.52 -1.57 -5.37
N ILE A 59 16.58 -1.16 -4.52
CA ILE A 59 15.15 -1.33 -4.72
C ILE A 59 14.66 -0.35 -5.80
N PRO A 60 13.92 -0.81 -6.84
CA PRO A 60 13.31 0.07 -7.82
C PRO A 60 12.41 1.11 -7.14
N HIS A 61 12.51 2.37 -7.58
CA HIS A 61 11.77 3.50 -7.02
C HIS A 61 12.14 3.87 -5.58
N TYR A 62 13.27 3.38 -5.04
CA TYR A 62 13.87 3.94 -3.82
C TYR A 62 13.99 5.48 -3.94
N PRO A 63 13.61 6.26 -2.91
CA PRO A 63 13.33 5.86 -1.53
C PRO A 63 11.85 5.61 -1.20
N SER A 64 10.97 5.30 -2.16
CA SER A 64 9.55 5.03 -1.91
C SER A 64 9.30 3.67 -1.23
N ILE A 65 9.72 3.56 0.04
CA ILE A 65 9.71 2.35 0.86
C ILE A 65 9.23 2.64 2.29
N GLY A 66 8.86 1.61 3.04
CA GLY A 66 8.47 1.76 4.45
C GLY A 66 8.17 0.47 5.19
N ALA A 67 7.75 0.61 6.45
CA ALA A 67 7.26 -0.45 7.31
C ALA A 67 5.74 -0.45 7.42
N SER A 68 5.16 -1.64 7.60
CA SER A 68 3.72 -1.81 7.80
C SER A 68 3.42 -2.69 9.01
N GLU A 69 2.36 -2.35 9.74
CA GLU A 69 1.76 -3.20 10.79
C GLU A 69 1.27 -4.55 10.27
N ASN A 70 1.00 -4.66 8.97
CA ASN A 70 0.58 -5.92 8.34
C ASN A 70 1.73 -6.92 8.14
N VAL A 71 2.99 -6.52 8.39
CA VAL A 71 4.13 -7.43 8.38
C VAL A 71 4.23 -8.10 9.76
N THR A 72 3.63 -9.28 9.92
CA THR A 72 3.61 -9.97 11.23
C THR A 72 4.88 -10.75 11.54
N ASP A 73 5.63 -11.15 10.50
CA ASP A 73 6.85 -11.94 10.59
C ASP A 73 7.65 -11.86 9.28
N ALA A 74 8.83 -12.49 9.24
CA ALA A 74 9.74 -12.46 8.09
C ALA A 74 9.21 -13.16 6.82
N ASN A 75 8.15 -13.97 6.93
CA ASN A 75 7.49 -14.64 5.82
C ASN A 75 6.13 -14.00 5.47
N SER A 76 5.78 -12.86 6.09
CA SER A 76 4.50 -12.19 5.85
C SER A 76 4.26 -11.94 4.36
N ALA A 77 3.05 -12.22 3.90
CA ALA A 77 2.64 -11.92 2.53
C ALA A 77 2.59 -10.41 2.22
N ALA A 78 2.66 -9.55 3.24
CA ALA A 78 2.78 -8.11 3.07
C ALA A 78 4.21 -7.68 2.65
N CYS A 79 5.22 -8.51 2.89
CA CYS A 79 6.60 -8.20 2.51
C CYS A 79 6.76 -8.07 0.99
N GLY A 80 7.44 -7.00 0.56
CA GLY A 80 7.66 -6.71 -0.85
C GLY A 80 6.38 -6.33 -1.62
N THR A 81 5.26 -6.11 -0.94
CA THR A 81 4.05 -5.56 -1.59
C THR A 81 4.20 -4.06 -1.79
N CYS A 82 3.67 -3.57 -2.90
CA CYS A 82 3.61 -2.15 -3.19
C CYS A 82 2.21 -1.64 -2.88
N ILE A 83 2.08 -0.74 -1.91
CA ILE A 83 0.80 -0.18 -1.49
C ILE A 83 0.62 1.23 -2.03
N LEU A 84 -0.62 1.61 -2.31
CA LEU A 84 -0.97 2.96 -2.72
C LEU A 84 -1.52 3.73 -1.52
N LEU A 85 -0.79 4.76 -1.09
CA LEU A 85 -1.22 5.69 -0.05
C LEU A 85 -1.92 6.88 -0.70
N GLN A 86 -3.03 7.31 -0.11
CA GLN A 86 -3.76 8.50 -0.53
C GLN A 86 -3.80 9.51 0.62
N PHE A 87 -3.35 10.74 0.36
CA PHE A 87 -3.45 11.84 1.32
C PHE A 87 -3.84 13.14 0.61
N ALA A 88 -4.95 13.75 1.06
CA ALA A 88 -5.47 15.01 0.51
C ALA A 88 -5.60 15.02 -1.03
N GLY A 89 -5.98 13.88 -1.63
CA GLY A 89 -6.13 13.71 -3.09
C GLY A 89 -4.85 13.39 -3.85
N ASN A 90 -3.70 13.36 -3.18
CA ASN A 90 -2.43 12.91 -3.75
C ASN A 90 -2.21 11.42 -3.49
N PHE A 91 -1.39 10.80 -4.34
CA PHE A 91 -1.08 9.39 -4.25
C PHE A 91 0.42 9.15 -4.20
N ALA A 92 0.85 8.22 -3.35
CA ALA A 92 2.22 7.74 -3.27
C ALA A 92 2.23 6.22 -3.25
N SER A 93 3.14 5.61 -4.00
CA SER A 93 3.35 4.17 -3.98
C SER A 93 4.47 3.88 -3.00
N VAL A 94 4.30 2.91 -2.09
CA VAL A 94 5.31 2.57 -1.07
C VAL A 94 5.54 1.06 -1.08
N LEU A 95 6.79 0.62 -1.22
CA LEU A 95 7.16 -0.78 -1.05
C LEU A 95 7.31 -1.11 0.45
N VAL A 96 6.64 -2.16 0.90
CA VAL A 96 6.72 -2.64 2.28
C VAL A 96 7.98 -3.49 2.46
N VAL A 97 8.91 -3.00 3.29
CA VAL A 97 10.23 -3.61 3.51
C VAL A 97 10.46 -4.05 4.96
N ASN A 98 9.60 -3.64 5.90
CA ASN A 98 9.81 -3.90 7.32
C ASN A 98 8.51 -3.95 8.14
N HIS A 99 8.61 -4.40 9.39
CA HIS A 99 7.53 -4.34 10.38
C HIS A 99 7.53 -3.00 11.14
N THR A 100 6.33 -2.55 11.54
CA THR A 100 6.11 -1.53 12.57
C THR A 100 4.93 -1.95 13.43
N ASP A 101 4.85 -1.50 14.69
CA ASP A 101 3.78 -1.91 15.61
C ASP A 101 2.41 -1.29 15.25
N GLU A 102 2.39 -0.11 14.61
CA GLU A 102 1.16 0.63 14.30
C GLU A 102 1.27 1.34 12.94
N GLY A 103 0.22 1.17 12.14
CA GLY A 103 0.03 1.83 10.85
C GLY A 103 1.20 1.62 9.87
N MET A 104 1.74 2.74 9.40
CA MET A 104 2.81 2.80 8.41
C MET A 104 3.90 3.78 8.85
N VAL A 105 5.16 3.38 8.65
CA VAL A 105 6.34 4.25 8.84
C VAL A 105 7.14 4.27 7.54
N THR A 106 7.18 5.39 6.83
CA THR A 106 7.84 5.50 5.52
C THR A 106 9.21 6.16 5.61
N SER A 107 9.96 6.14 4.50
CA SER A 107 10.99 7.16 4.24
C SER A 107 10.41 8.58 4.34
N GLU A 108 11.25 9.56 4.65
CA GLU A 108 10.85 10.98 4.71
C GLU A 108 10.69 11.62 3.31
N GLN A 109 11.37 11.07 2.30
CA GLN A 109 11.53 11.70 0.97
C GLN A 109 10.30 11.60 0.06
#